data_AF-A0A090REP4-F1
#
_entry.id   AF-A0A090REP4-F1
#
_cell.length_a   1.000
_cell.length_b   1.000
_cell.length_c   1.000
_cell.angle_alpha   90.00
_cell.angle_beta   90.00
_cell.angle_gamma   90.00
#
_symmetry.space_group_name_H-M   'P 1'
#
loop_
_entity.id
_entity.type
_entity.pdbx_description
1 polymer ?
#
loop_
_entity_poly.entity_id
_entity_poly.type
_entity_poly.pdbx_seq_one_letter_code
_entity_poly.pdbx_strand_id
1 'polypeptide(L)' 'MNTAEGRQAIEDSKVLRRGALAEKVNYTTTLNAAFATCMAWTADDRNTVTSVQELHARINNA' A
#
# COMPACT_ATOMS: atom_id res chain seq x y z
N MET A 1 5.44 8.64 4.26
CA MET A 1 4.17 8.93 3.55
C MET A 1 4.21 10.38 3.11
N ASN A 2 3.90 10.69 1.85
CA ASN A 2 4.01 12.06 1.32
C ASN A 2 2.78 12.39 0.48
N THR A 3 1.90 13.22 1.03
CA THR A 3 0.73 13.74 0.33
C THR A 3 0.99 15.19 -0.10
N ALA A 4 0.55 15.56 -1.29
CA ALA A 4 0.68 16.93 -1.79
C ALA A 4 -0.55 17.28 -2.64
N GLU A 5 -1.01 18.53 -2.53
CA GLU A 5 -2.07 19.09 -3.35
C GLU A 5 -1.58 20.41 -3.97
N GLY A 6 -1.92 20.65 -5.22
CA GLY A 6 -1.49 21.83 -5.96
C GLY A 6 -0.11 21.68 -6.62
N ARG A 7 0.04 22.33 -7.78
CA ARG A 7 1.20 22.14 -8.67
C ARG A 7 2.53 22.47 -7.99
N GLN A 8 2.57 23.56 -7.21
CA GLN A 8 3.79 23.99 -6.52
C GLN A 8 4.24 22.96 -5.48
N ALA A 9 3.36 22.56 -4.57
CA ALA A 9 3.67 21.57 -3.53
C ALA A 9 4.07 20.21 -4.11
N ILE A 10 3.50 19.81 -5.26
CA ILE A 10 3.87 18.58 -5.98
C ILE A 10 5.30 18.65 -6.50
N GLU A 11 5.71 19.77 -7.08
CA GLU A 11 7.09 19.97 -7.57
C GLU A 11 8.08 20.05 -6.41
N ASP A 12 7.76 20.81 -5.36
CA ASP A 12 8.64 20.97 -4.19
C ASP A 12 8.86 19.64 -3.45
N SER A 13 7.83 18.80 -3.36
CA SER A 13 7.90 17.50 -2.69
C SER A 13 8.43 16.36 -3.57
N LYS A 14 8.73 16.59 -4.87
CA LYS A 14 9.22 15.56 -5.81
C LYS A 14 10.49 14.88 -5.33
N VAL A 15 11.39 15.63 -4.69
CA VAL A 15 12.67 15.09 -4.17
C VAL A 15 12.44 13.99 -3.12
N LEU A 16 11.40 14.10 -2.30
CA LEU A 16 11.06 13.11 -1.28
C LEU A 16 10.64 11.78 -1.91
N ARG A 17 9.76 11.84 -2.92
CA ARG A 17 9.29 10.65 -3.64
C ARG A 17 10.42 10.00 -4.45
N ARG A 18 11.27 10.82 -5.10
CA ARG A 18 12.45 10.33 -5.83
C ARG A 18 13.43 9.64 -4.88
N GLY A 19 13.71 10.25 -3.73
CA GLY A 19 14.60 9.67 -2.71
C GLY A 19 14.05 8.35 -2.16
N ALA A 20 12.76 8.31 -1.83
CA ALA A 20 12.14 7.08 -1.34
C ALA A 20 12.25 5.92 -2.35
N LEU A 21 12.02 6.18 -3.64
CA LEU A 21 12.16 5.17 -4.68
C LEU A 21 13.63 4.70 -4.86
N ALA A 22 14.57 5.64 -4.88
CA ALA A 22 16.00 5.33 -5.05
C ALA A 22 16.53 4.46 -3.89
N GLU A 23 16.14 4.79 -2.67
CA GLU A 23 16.57 4.10 -1.45
C GLU A 23 15.69 2.89 -1.08
N LYS A 24 14.73 2.51 -1.95
CA LYS A 24 13.79 1.40 -1.74
C LYS A 24 12.98 1.51 -0.44
N VAL A 25 12.71 2.74 -0.01
CA VAL A 25 11.84 3.01 1.14
C VAL A 25 10.39 2.92 0.66
N ASN A 26 9.58 2.09 1.32
CA ASN A 26 8.16 2.03 1.04
C ASN A 26 7.51 3.40 1.33
N TYR A 27 6.78 3.95 0.36
CA TYR A 27 6.11 5.23 0.51
C TYR A 27 4.73 5.23 -0.15
N THR A 28 3.78 5.90 0.49
CA THR A 28 2.44 6.15 -0.01
C THR A 28 2.28 7.63 -0.36
N THR A 29 1.42 7.92 -1.35
CA THR A 29 1.10 9.28 -1.79
C THR A 29 -0.32 9.73 -1.48
N THR A 30 -1.12 8.88 -0.82
CA THR A 30 -2.48 9.17 -0.38
C THR A 30 -2.66 8.80 1.09
N LEU A 31 -3.54 9.53 1.80
CA LEU A 31 -3.91 9.20 3.17
C LEU A 31 -4.63 7.84 3.27
N ASN A 32 -5.44 7.47 2.27
CA ASN A 32 -6.16 6.20 2.29
C ASN A 32 -5.21 5.00 2.20
N ALA A 33 -4.22 5.05 1.30
CA ALA A 33 -3.22 3.99 1.19
C ALA A 33 -2.37 3.91 2.46
N ALA A 34 -1.99 5.06 3.00
CA ALA A 34 -1.33 5.20 4.29
C ALA A 34 -2.07 4.46 5.42
N PHE A 35 -3.37 4.72 5.60
CA PHE A 35 -4.17 4.02 6.59
C PHE A 35 -4.24 2.52 6.32
N ALA A 36 -4.44 2.10 5.07
CA ALA A 36 -4.43 0.68 4.70
C ALA A 36 -3.10 0.00 5.03
N THR A 37 -1.96 0.66 4.81
CA THR A 37 -0.63 0.15 5.20
C THR A 37 -0.50 0.01 6.71
N CYS A 38 -0.96 0.99 7.49
CA CYS A 38 -0.96 0.89 8.95
C CYS A 38 -1.87 -0.23 9.46
N MET A 39 -3.04 -0.43 8.85
CA MET A 39 -3.94 -1.54 9.21
C MET A 39 -3.33 -2.89 8.85
N ALA A 40 -2.66 -3.00 7.70
CA ALA A 40 -1.99 -4.23 7.28
C ALA A 40 -0.82 -4.61 8.19
N TRP A 41 -0.25 -3.68 8.96
CA TRP A 41 0.85 -3.93 9.89
C TRP A 41 0.51 -4.97 10.97
N THR A 42 -0.76 -5.09 11.36
CA THR A 42 -1.21 -6.07 12.36
C THR A 42 -1.50 -7.45 11.77
N ALA A 43 -1.48 -7.58 10.44
CA ALA A 43 -1.71 -8.84 9.74
C ALA A 43 -0.37 -9.57 9.49
N ASP A 44 -0.40 -10.90 9.57
CA ASP A 44 0.71 -11.75 9.13
C ASP A 44 0.40 -12.29 7.72
N ASP A 45 1.20 -11.84 6.75
CA ASP A 45 1.06 -12.19 5.33
C ASP A 45 1.43 -13.66 5.01
N ARG A 46 2.08 -14.36 5.94
CA ARG A 46 2.53 -15.75 5.78
C ARG A 46 1.72 -16.75 6.61
N ASN A 47 0.84 -16.29 7.49
CA ASN A 47 0.10 -17.15 8.40
C ASN A 47 -0.85 -18.12 7.70
N THR A 48 -1.44 -17.74 6.55
CA THR A 48 -2.36 -18.61 5.82
C THR A 48 -2.21 -18.40 4.32
N VAL A 49 -2.09 -19.51 3.59
CA VAL A 49 -2.09 -19.55 2.13
C VAL A 49 -3.37 -20.23 1.68
N THR A 50 -4.05 -19.70 0.68
CA THR A 50 -5.26 -20.29 0.09
C THR A 50 -5.15 -20.24 -1.42
N SER A 51 -5.38 -21.37 -2.08
CA SER A 51 -5.39 -21.48 -3.54
C SER A 51 -6.65 -20.85 -4.14
N VAL A 52 -6.59 -20.49 -5.43
CA VAL A 52 -7.75 -19.95 -6.14
C VAL A 52 -8.90 -20.97 -6.20
N GLN A 53 -8.59 -22.26 -6.32
CA GLN A 53 -9.56 -23.34 -6.33
C GLN A 53 -10.33 -23.43 -5.00
N GLU A 54 -9.63 -23.31 -3.86
CA GLU A 54 -10.26 -23.27 -2.53
C GLU A 54 -11.12 -22.01 -2.36
N LEU A 55 -10.69 -20.85 -2.88
CA LEU A 55 -11.50 -19.63 -2.85
C LEU A 55 -12.79 -19.78 -3.66
N HIS A 56 -12.73 -20.37 -4.86
CA HIS A 56 -13.92 -20.63 -5.68
C HIS A 56 -14.89 -21.60 -4.98
N ALA A 57 -14.36 -22.64 -4.32
CA ALA A 57 -15.18 -23.58 -3.58
C ALA A 57 -15.98 -22.91 -2.44
N ARG A 58 -15.45 -21.85 -1.81
CA ARG A 58 -16.18 -21.09 -0.76
C ARG A 58 -17.43 -20.38 -1.25
N ILE A 59 -17.48 -20.01 -2.54
CA ILE A 59 -18.66 -19.36 -3.14
C ILE A 59 -19.69 -20.42 -3.53
N ASN A 60 -19.24 -21.57 -4.04
CA ASN A 60 -20.13 -22.65 -4.47
C ASN A 60 -20.71 -23.47 -3.31
N ASN A 61 -20.06 -23.44 -2.14
CA ASN A 61 -20.48 -24.14 -0.92
C ASN A 61 -21.15 -23.22 0.12
N ALA A 62 -21.40 -21.94 -0.22
CA ALA A 62 -22.16 -20.99 0.60
C ALA A 62 -23.64 -20.99 0.20
#